data_AF-A0A017HAJ9-F1
#
_entry.id   AF-A0A017HAJ9-F1
#
_cell.length_a   1.000
_cell.length_b   1.000
_cell.length_c   1.000
_cell.angle_alpha   90.00
_cell.angle_beta   90.00
_cell.angle_gamma   90.00
#
_symmetry.space_group_name_H-M   'P 1'
#
loop_
_entity.id
_entity.type
_entity.pdbx_description
1 polymer ?
#
loop_
_entity_poly.entity_id
_entity_poly.type
_entity_poly.pdbx_seq_one_letter_code
_entity_poly.pdbx_strand_id
1 'polypeptide(L)'
;MVGETVQGTVYGLIGTALAQGLLAALGFWIAGVPQALLLGSLTFVLSFLPVGPPLVWISVALWLLAQGAIGWGIFVILWGALLVSTIDNVLRPYLLARSNSLPLLGLLGFLGGLLAFGFIGIFLGPTLLAVAYSLFVEWHEAEAEDRRQATPRSPDTQ
;
A
#
# COMPACT_ATOMS: atom_id res chain seq x y z
N MET A 1 19.83 -7.10 -7.97
CA MET A 1 18.65 -7.53 -7.20
C MET A 1 18.13 -6.45 -6.24
N VAL A 2 18.84 -6.00 -5.20
CA VAL A 2 18.28 -4.99 -4.25
C VAL A 2 17.95 -3.63 -4.90
N GLY A 3 18.78 -3.14 -5.84
CA GLY A 3 18.51 -1.88 -6.55
C GLY A 3 17.27 -1.91 -7.45
N GLU A 4 16.98 -3.06 -8.06
CA GLU A 4 15.80 -3.25 -8.92
C GLU A 4 14.51 -3.28 -8.08
N THR A 5 14.54 -3.87 -6.89
CA THR A 5 13.39 -3.92 -5.98
C THR A 5 13.04 -2.53 -5.43
N VAL A 6 14.04 -1.71 -5.10
CA VAL A 6 13.84 -0.33 -4.61
C VAL A 6 13.30 0.55 -5.73
N GLN A 7 13.88 0.47 -6.94
CA GLN A 7 13.39 1.21 -8.09
C GLN A 7 11.95 0.81 -8.45
N GLY A 8 11.64 -0.48 -8.48
CA GLY A 8 10.29 -0.98 -8.76
C GLY A 8 9.25 -0.46 -7.74
N THR A 9 9.62 -0.36 -6.48
CA THR A 9 8.73 0.16 -5.43
C THR A 9 8.51 1.67 -5.56
N VAL A 10 9.55 2.44 -5.85
CA VAL A 10 9.44 3.90 -6.06
C VAL A 10 8.64 4.22 -7.32
N TYR A 11 8.90 3.52 -8.42
CA TYR A 11 8.12 3.68 -9.65
C TYR A 11 6.67 3.23 -9.47
N GLY A 12 6.43 2.18 -8.69
CA GLY A 12 5.09 1.75 -8.28
C GLY A 12 4.34 2.84 -7.51
N LEU A 13 4.97 3.42 -6.47
CA LEU A 13 4.38 4.46 -5.64
C LEU A 13 4.07 5.74 -6.43
N ILE A 14 5.01 6.19 -7.26
CA ILE A 14 4.81 7.38 -8.10
C ILE A 14 3.74 7.10 -9.16
N GLY A 15 3.74 5.90 -9.74
CA GLY A 15 2.73 5.48 -10.73
C GLY A 15 1.32 5.44 -10.13
N THR A 16 1.16 4.88 -8.93
CA THR A 16 -0.14 4.86 -8.23
C THR A 16 -0.58 6.25 -7.82
N ALA A 17 0.34 7.08 -7.32
CA ALA A 17 0.06 8.46 -6.97
C ALA A 17 -0.43 9.26 -8.19
N LEU A 18 0.26 9.14 -9.33
CA LEU A 18 -0.11 9.78 -10.60
C LEU A 18 -1.49 9.33 -11.06
N ALA A 19 -1.77 8.03 -11.03
CA ALA A 19 -3.07 7.49 -11.38
C ALA A 19 -4.19 8.05 -10.47
N GLN A 20 -3.96 8.12 -9.15
CA GLN A 20 -4.92 8.70 -8.21
C GLN A 20 -5.16 10.18 -8.48
N GLY A 21 -4.11 10.97 -8.68
CA GLY A 21 -4.22 12.40 -8.96
C GLY A 21 -4.98 12.68 -10.27
N LEU A 22 -4.69 11.94 -11.33
CA LEU A 22 -5.37 12.06 -12.62
C LEU A 22 -6.83 11.65 -12.55
N LEU A 23 -7.13 10.51 -11.91
CA LEU A 23 -8.51 10.05 -11.76
C LEU A 23 -9.34 10.97 -10.85
N ALA A 24 -8.72 11.56 -9.82
CA ALA A 24 -9.36 12.59 -9.01
C ALA A 24 -9.62 13.87 -9.82
N ALA A 25 -8.63 14.35 -10.58
CA ALA A 25 -8.79 15.49 -11.48
C ALA A 25 -9.94 15.27 -12.47
N LEU A 26 -10.00 14.08 -13.08
CA LEU A 26 -11.04 13.71 -14.03
C LEU A 26 -12.43 13.67 -13.36
N GLY A 27 -12.53 13.05 -12.19
CA GLY A 27 -13.78 13.00 -11.42
C GLY A 27 -14.29 14.39 -11.04
N PHE A 28 -13.40 15.26 -10.55
CA PHE A 28 -13.73 16.64 -10.21
C PHE A 28 -14.10 17.47 -11.45
N TRP A 29 -13.43 17.24 -12.57
CA TRP A 29 -13.73 17.92 -13.83
C TRP A 29 -15.12 17.54 -14.37
N ILE A 30 -15.44 16.23 -14.35
CA ILE A 30 -16.77 15.73 -14.72
C ILE A 30 -17.85 16.30 -13.79
N ALA A 31 -17.55 16.40 -12.49
CA ALA A 31 -18.45 16.99 -11.49
C ALA A 31 -18.59 18.53 -11.59
N GLY A 32 -17.90 19.17 -12.54
CA GLY A 32 -17.95 20.62 -12.74
C GLY A 32 -17.29 21.42 -11.62
N VAL A 33 -16.39 20.80 -10.84
CA VAL A 33 -15.70 21.46 -9.74
C VAL A 33 -14.68 22.46 -10.33
N PRO A 34 -14.70 23.73 -9.90
CA PRO A 34 -13.73 24.71 -10.33
C PRO A 34 -12.32 24.26 -9.92
N GLN A 35 -11.34 24.51 -10.77
CA GLN A 35 -9.92 24.18 -10.48
C GLN A 35 -9.68 22.68 -10.23
N ALA A 36 -10.44 21.79 -10.89
CA ALA A 36 -10.30 20.34 -10.82
C ALA A 36 -8.86 19.82 -10.96
N LEU A 37 -8.06 20.42 -11.86
CA LEU A 37 -6.64 20.07 -12.03
C LEU A 37 -5.80 20.38 -10.78
N LEU A 38 -6.08 21.49 -10.12
CA LEU A 38 -5.41 21.91 -8.89
C LEU A 38 -5.74 20.95 -7.75
N LEU A 39 -7.02 20.60 -7.58
CA LEU A 39 -7.47 19.60 -6.60
C LEU A 39 -6.93 18.19 -6.91
N GLY A 40 -6.81 17.83 -8.18
CA GLY A 40 -6.17 16.60 -8.63
C GLY A 40 -4.67 16.56 -8.32
N SER A 41 -3.94 17.65 -8.54
CA SER A 41 -2.53 17.77 -8.13
C SER A 41 -2.36 17.74 -6.61
N LEU A 42 -3.31 18.32 -5.87
CA LEU A 42 -3.34 18.23 -4.41
C LEU A 42 -3.57 16.79 -3.96
N THR A 43 -4.47 16.07 -4.64
CA THR A 43 -4.72 14.64 -4.41
C THR A 43 -3.48 13.80 -4.74
N PHE A 44 -2.74 14.13 -5.80
CA PHE A 44 -1.46 13.49 -6.14
C PHE A 44 -0.45 13.63 -4.99
N VAL A 45 -0.22 14.85 -4.50
CA VAL A 45 0.70 15.08 -3.37
C VAL A 45 0.19 14.41 -2.09
N LEU A 46 -1.11 14.48 -1.84
CA LEU A 46 -1.71 13.86 -0.66
C LEU A 46 -1.80 12.34 -0.75
N SER A 47 -1.74 11.74 -1.94
CA SER A 47 -1.81 10.27 -2.12
C SER A 47 -0.65 9.52 -1.49
N PHE A 48 0.48 10.18 -1.27
CA PHE A 48 1.56 9.63 -0.47
C PHE A 48 1.10 9.35 0.97
N LEU A 49 0.10 10.08 1.47
CA LEU A 49 -0.56 9.85 2.74
C LEU A 49 -1.76 8.91 2.56
N PRO A 50 -1.89 7.85 3.40
CA PRO A 50 -3.03 6.92 3.31
C PRO A 50 -4.40 7.61 3.45
N VAL A 51 -4.46 8.71 4.22
CA VAL A 51 -5.69 9.47 4.47
C VAL A 51 -5.86 10.68 3.53
N GLY A 52 -4.88 10.92 2.66
CA GLY A 52 -4.83 12.14 1.86
C GLY A 52 -5.93 12.24 0.80
N PRO A 53 -6.09 11.26 -0.11
CA PRO A 53 -7.14 11.29 -1.13
C PRO A 53 -8.56 11.37 -0.55
N PRO A 54 -8.93 10.56 0.48
CA PRO A 54 -10.20 10.73 1.20
C PRO A 54 -10.47 12.15 1.66
N LEU A 55 -9.46 12.80 2.23
CA LEU A 55 -9.59 14.15 2.75
C LEU A 55 -9.96 15.14 1.65
N VAL A 56 -9.39 15.01 0.45
CA VAL A 56 -9.71 15.91 -0.67
C VAL A 56 -11.13 15.69 -1.20
N TRP A 57 -11.47 14.46 -1.60
CA TRP A 57 -12.76 14.25 -2.27
C TRP A 57 -13.95 14.36 -1.31
N ILE A 58 -13.78 14.04 -0.01
CA ILE A 58 -14.81 14.29 1.00
C ILE A 58 -15.06 15.79 1.14
N SER A 59 -14.01 16.61 1.24
CA SER A 59 -14.17 18.07 1.30
C SER A 59 -14.86 18.63 0.05
N VAL A 60 -14.51 18.14 -1.14
CA VAL A 60 -15.15 18.55 -2.40
C VAL A 60 -16.61 18.11 -2.47
N ALA A 61 -16.91 16.88 -2.05
CA ALA A 61 -18.28 16.38 -1.99
C ALA A 61 -19.14 17.22 -1.04
N LEU A 62 -18.65 17.49 0.18
CA LEU A 62 -19.35 18.34 1.15
C LEU A 62 -19.60 19.74 0.60
N TRP A 63 -18.63 20.32 -0.12
CA TRP A 63 -18.80 21.62 -0.77
C TRP A 63 -19.87 21.59 -1.88
N LEU A 64 -19.90 20.55 -2.72
CA LEU A 64 -20.94 20.36 -3.74
C LEU A 64 -22.34 20.19 -3.11
N LEU A 65 -22.43 19.41 -2.02
CA LEU A 65 -23.68 19.23 -1.27
C LEU A 65 -24.15 20.56 -0.66
N ALA A 66 -23.24 21.36 -0.09
CA ALA A 66 -23.56 22.67 0.47
C ALA A 66 -24.06 23.67 -0.60
N GLN A 67 -23.63 23.52 -1.86
CA GLN A 67 -24.13 24.31 -2.99
C GLN A 67 -25.44 23.79 -3.58
N GLY A 68 -26.05 22.74 -3.02
CA GLY A 68 -27.29 22.15 -3.52
C GLY A 68 -27.10 21.21 -4.71
N ALA A 69 -25.87 20.97 -5.15
CA ALA A 69 -25.53 20.04 -6.24
C ALA A 69 -25.47 18.59 -5.73
N ILE A 70 -26.59 18.09 -5.18
CA ILE A 70 -26.66 16.80 -4.48
C ILE A 70 -26.22 15.63 -5.38
N GLY A 71 -26.66 15.62 -6.65
CA GLY A 71 -26.29 14.57 -7.60
C GLY A 71 -24.78 14.48 -7.84
N TRP A 72 -24.11 15.64 -7.98
CA TRP A 72 -22.66 15.69 -8.15
C TRP A 72 -21.90 15.38 -6.86
N GLY A 73 -22.42 15.79 -5.70
CA GLY A 73 -21.86 15.39 -4.41
C GLY A 73 -21.86 13.88 -4.21
N ILE A 74 -22.98 13.22 -4.50
CA ILE A 74 -23.08 11.75 -4.46
C ILE A 74 -22.15 11.10 -5.48
N PHE A 75 -22.09 11.63 -6.70
CA PHE A 75 -21.15 11.16 -7.73
C PHE A 75 -19.70 11.21 -7.25
N VAL A 76 -19.26 12.34 -6.66
CA VAL A 76 -17.89 12.47 -6.14
C VAL A 76 -17.63 11.50 -4.98
N ILE A 77 -18.60 11.27 -4.10
CA ILE A 77 -18.47 10.27 -3.02
C ILE A 77 -18.31 8.87 -3.61
N LEU A 78 -19.14 8.48 -4.59
CA LEU A 78 -19.07 7.17 -5.22
C LEU A 78 -17.77 7.00 -6.02
N TRP A 79 -17.38 8.03 -6.77
CA TRP A 79 -16.13 8.08 -7.54
C TRP A 79 -14.90 7.96 -6.62
N GLY A 80 -14.88 8.75 -5.54
CA GLY A 80 -13.84 8.71 -4.52
C GLY A 80 -13.81 7.38 -3.75
N ALA A 81 -14.96 6.81 -3.40
CA ALA A 81 -15.06 5.53 -2.74
C ALA A 81 -14.59 4.36 -3.63
N LEU A 82 -14.86 4.40 -4.94
CA LEU A 82 -14.31 3.43 -5.91
C LEU A 82 -12.79 3.56 -6.03
N LEU A 83 -12.27 4.78 -6.08
CA LEU A 83 -10.83 5.07 -6.10
C LEU A 83 -10.11 4.56 -4.85
N VAL A 84 -10.65 4.86 -3.67
CA VAL A 84 -10.08 4.47 -2.37
C VAL A 84 -10.25 2.97 -2.12
N SER A 85 -11.43 2.41 -2.40
CA SER A 85 -11.68 0.98 -2.19
C SER A 85 -10.76 0.09 -3.02
N THR A 86 -10.42 0.50 -4.25
CA THR A 86 -9.57 -0.34 -5.11
C THR A 86 -8.13 -0.44 -4.58
N ILE A 87 -7.65 0.60 -3.88
CA ILE A 87 -6.28 0.69 -3.38
C ILE A 87 -6.18 0.17 -1.94
N ASP A 88 -7.09 0.58 -1.05
CA ASP A 88 -7.06 0.22 0.38
C ASP A 88 -7.70 -1.14 0.70
N ASN A 89 -8.73 -1.58 -0.04
CA ASN A 89 -9.45 -2.82 0.27
C ASN A 89 -8.81 -4.08 -0.34
N VAL A 90 -7.80 -3.95 -1.20
CA VAL A 90 -7.09 -5.12 -1.75
C VAL A 90 -5.80 -5.39 -0.99
N LEU A 91 -5.08 -4.32 -0.64
CA LEU A 91 -3.76 -4.44 -0.01
C LEU A 91 -3.85 -4.90 1.45
N ARG A 92 -4.80 -4.37 2.23
CA ARG A 92 -4.96 -4.75 3.65
C ARG A 92 -5.40 -6.21 3.83
N PRO A 93 -6.45 -6.72 3.17
CA PRO A 93 -6.87 -8.11 3.38
C PRO A 93 -5.88 -9.11 2.80
N TYR A 94 -5.23 -8.81 1.67
CA TYR A 94 -4.25 -9.73 1.07
C TYR A 94 -3.01 -9.93 1.97
N LEU A 95 -2.56 -8.86 2.64
CA LEU A 95 -1.47 -8.95 3.61
C LEU A 95 -1.89 -9.56 4.96
N LEU A 96 -3.12 -9.32 5.42
CA LEU A 96 -3.60 -9.81 6.71
C LEU A 96 -4.16 -11.24 6.66
N ALA A 97 -4.69 -11.70 5.52
CA ALA A 97 -5.28 -13.04 5.37
C ALA A 97 -4.25 -14.18 5.37
N ARG A 98 -2.94 -13.87 5.26
CA ARG A 98 -1.88 -14.89 5.23
C ARG A 98 -1.06 -15.01 6.51
N SER A 99 -1.17 -14.08 7.46
CA SER A 99 -0.37 -14.09 8.70
C SER A 99 -1.25 -14.06 9.94
N ASN A 100 -1.84 -15.21 10.25
CA ASN A 100 -2.60 -15.41 11.48
C ASN A 100 -1.68 -15.78 12.67
N SER A 101 -0.52 -15.15 12.82
CA SER A 101 0.35 -15.46 13.97
C SER A 101 1.26 -14.36 14.53
N LEU A 102 1.60 -13.25 13.83
CA LEU A 102 2.55 -12.26 14.38
C LEU A 102 2.17 -10.78 14.14
N PRO A 103 1.05 -10.29 14.71
CA PRO A 103 0.66 -8.87 14.61
C PRO A 103 1.73 -7.88 15.12
N LEU A 104 2.62 -8.29 16.03
CA LEU A 104 3.72 -7.45 16.52
C LEU A 104 4.81 -7.20 15.46
N LEU A 105 5.09 -8.16 14.58
CA LEU A 105 6.11 -7.99 13.53
C LEU A 105 5.68 -6.92 12.54
N GLY A 106 4.42 -6.93 12.09
CA GLY A 106 3.90 -5.90 11.18
C GLY A 106 4.03 -4.48 11.76
N LEU A 107 3.73 -4.32 13.06
CA LEU A 107 3.93 -3.05 13.76
C LEU A 107 5.41 -2.65 13.81
N LEU A 108 6.30 -3.60 14.07
CA LEU A 108 7.75 -3.37 14.10
C LEU A 108 8.29 -3.00 12.71
N GLY A 109 7.76 -3.60 11.65
CA GLY A 109 8.05 -3.26 10.27
C GLY A 109 7.61 -1.84 9.94
N PHE A 110 6.39 -1.46 10.32
CA PHE A 110 5.88 -0.10 10.16
C PHE A 110 6.72 0.94 10.93
N LEU A 111 6.98 0.71 12.23
CA LEU A 111 7.78 1.62 13.07
C LEU A 111 9.24 1.70 12.60
N GLY A 112 9.85 0.54 12.31
CA GLY A 112 11.22 0.45 11.83
C GLY A 112 11.40 1.08 10.46
N GLY A 113 10.44 0.88 9.56
CA GLY A 113 10.40 1.56 8.28
C GLY A 113 10.27 3.07 8.45
N LEU A 114 9.32 3.54 9.28
CA LEU A 114 9.14 4.97 9.56
C LEU A 114 10.43 5.63 10.11
N LEU A 115 11.14 4.95 11.00
CA LEU A 115 12.40 5.45 11.56
C LEU A 115 13.56 5.43 10.54
N ALA A 116 13.63 4.41 9.67
CA ALA A 116 14.73 4.22 8.73
C ALA A 116 14.59 5.07 7.45
N PHE A 117 13.36 5.23 6.95
CA PHE A 117 13.08 5.86 5.65
C PHE A 117 12.10 7.04 5.76
N GLY A 118 11.79 7.48 6.98
CA GLY A 118 10.78 8.52 7.20
C GLY A 118 9.39 8.05 6.77
N PHE A 119 8.56 9.00 6.34
CA PHE A 119 7.15 8.73 6.03
C PHE A 119 6.92 7.62 4.98
N ILE A 120 7.81 7.51 3.98
CA ILE A 120 7.77 6.47 2.94
C ILE A 120 7.94 5.07 3.55
N GLY A 121 8.69 4.98 4.64
CA GLY A 121 8.94 3.75 5.37
C GLY A 121 7.73 3.13 6.04
N ILE A 122 6.63 3.86 6.21
CA ILE A 122 5.35 3.30 6.69
C ILE A 122 4.83 2.20 5.76
N PHE A 123 5.04 2.35 4.46
CA PHE A 123 4.60 1.40 3.44
C PHE A 123 5.69 0.37 3.10
N LEU A 124 6.94 0.84 3.01
CA LEU A 124 8.08 -0.04 2.74
C LEU A 124 8.37 -0.98 3.91
N GLY A 125 8.17 -0.52 5.14
CA GLY A 125 8.59 -1.19 6.37
C GLY A 125 8.00 -2.59 6.55
N PRO A 126 6.67 -2.75 6.55
CA PRO A 126 6.04 -4.07 6.63
C PRO A 126 6.40 -4.97 5.45
N THR A 127 6.53 -4.39 4.25
CA THR A 127 6.86 -5.12 3.01
C THR A 127 8.29 -5.67 3.06
N LEU A 128 9.26 -4.83 3.40
CA LEU A 128 10.66 -5.22 3.56
C LEU A 128 10.82 -6.22 4.70
N LEU A 129 10.09 -6.06 5.80
CA LEU A 129 10.12 -7.00 6.90
C LEU A 129 9.57 -8.37 6.49
N ALA A 130 8.49 -8.40 5.70
CA ALA A 130 7.94 -9.66 5.19
C ALA A 130 8.95 -10.39 4.28
N VAL A 131 9.65 -9.66 3.41
CA VAL A 131 10.70 -10.22 2.53
C VAL A 131 11.91 -10.70 3.35
N ALA A 132 12.36 -9.89 4.31
CA ALA A 132 13.47 -10.27 5.19
C ALA A 132 13.12 -11.51 6.02
N TYR A 133 11.90 -11.58 6.55
CA TYR A 133 11.41 -12.73 7.30
C TYR A 133 11.30 -13.98 6.42
N SER A 134 10.77 -13.87 5.19
CA SER A 134 10.69 -15.02 4.29
C SER A 134 12.06 -15.57 3.93
N LEU A 135 13.03 -14.69 3.62
CA LEU A 135 14.40 -15.09 3.34
C LEU A 135 15.07 -15.76 4.56
N PHE A 136 14.80 -15.24 5.76
CA PHE A 136 15.34 -15.80 7.00
C PHE A 136 14.80 -17.20 7.28
N VAL A 137 13.50 -17.42 7.09
CA VAL A 137 12.86 -18.74 7.26
C VAL A 137 13.42 -19.73 6.23
N GLU A 138 13.50 -19.32 4.96
CA GLU A 138 13.97 -20.18 3.89
C GLU A 138 15.45 -20.57 4.05
N TRP A 139 16.29 -19.65 4.55
CA TRP A 139 17.67 -19.95 4.91
C TRP A 139 17.77 -20.99 6.03
N HIS A 140 16.96 -20.83 7.08
CA HIS A 140 16.96 -21.76 8.21
C HIS A 140 16.42 -23.15 7.83
N GLU A 141 15.46 -23.22 6.91
CA GLU A 141 14.97 -24.49 6.36
C GLU A 141 16.04 -25.18 5.50
N ALA A 142 16.77 -24.43 4.67
CA ALA A 142 17.88 -24.96 3.88
C ALA A 142 18.99 -25.57 4.75
N GLU A 143 19.34 -24.92 5.87
CA GLU A 143 20.32 -25.43 6.84
C GLU A 143 19.83 -26.67 7.60
N ALA A 144 18.52 -26.77 7.83
CA ALA A 144 17.92 -27.96 8.44
C ALA A 144 17.92 -29.16 7.47
N GLU A 145 17.68 -28.91 6.18
CA GLU A 145 17.72 -29.93 5.12
C GLU A 145 19.12 -30.52 4.95
N ASP A 146 20.15 -29.66 4.89
CA ASP A 146 21.56 -30.06 4.74
C ASP A 146 22.03 -30.91 5.92
N ARG A 147 21.60 -30.55 7.14
CA ARG A 147 21.92 -31.30 8.37
C ARG A 147 21.24 -32.68 8.43
N ARG A 148 20.04 -32.81 7.86
CA ARG A 148 19.34 -34.11 7.75
C ARG A 148 20.02 -35.02 6.73
N GLN A 149 20.51 -34.48 5.61
CA GLN A 149 21.23 -35.24 4.59
C GLN A 149 22.64 -35.66 5.05
N ALA A 150 23.30 -34.84 5.88
CA ALA A 150 24.59 -35.13 6.46
C ALA A 150 24.57 -36.21 7.58
N THR A 151 23.39 -36.63 8.04
CA THR A 151 23.28 -37.78 8.96
C THR A 151 23.31 -39.07 8.14
N PRO A 152 24.40 -39.87 8.18
CA PRO A 152 24.50 -41.07 7.37
C PRO A 152 23.42 -42.06 7.82
N ARG A 153 22.70 -42.67 6.86
CA ARG A 153 21.90 -43.86 7.16
C ARG A 153 22.86 -44.89 7.76
N SER A 154 22.67 -45.20 9.05
CA SER A 154 23.31 -46.34 9.70
C SER A 154 23.22 -47.54 8.75
N PRO A 155 24.35 -48.19 8.38
CA PRO A 155 24.29 -49.45 7.68
C PRO A 155 23.51 -50.41 8.57
N ASP A 156 22.36 -50.87 8.08
CA ASP A 156 21.62 -51.95 8.71
C ASP A 156 22.56 -53.15 8.88
N THR A 157 22.75 -53.51 10.15
CA THR A 157 23.01 -54.84 10.69
C THR A 157 23.07 -55.94 9.61
N GLN A 158 24.28 -56.39 9.31
CA GLN A 158 24.53 -57.78 8.87
C GLN A 158 25.51 -58.42 9.84
#